data_AF-A0A1D3L804-F1
#
_entry.id   AF-A0A1D3L804-F1
#
_cell.length_a   1.000
_cell.length_b   1.000
_cell.length_c   1.000
_cell.angle_alpha   90.00
_cell.angle_beta   90.00
_cell.angle_gamma   90.00
#
_symmetry.space_group_name_H-M   'P 1'
#
loop_
_entity.id
_entity.type
_entity.pdbx_description
1 polymer ?
#
loop_
_entity_poly.entity_id
_entity_poly.type
_entity_poly.pdbx_seq_one_letter_code
_entity_poly.pdbx_strand_id
1 'polypeptide(L)'
;CGLLIEADGYFNGKDVDAQRINDEPTIKAYCYNDDCKTNEARINALTAYILMLFKESIRKDDYSEYDECFLMWLSDKLFKIHRKSKDKNKQITLNQAYGKYLKKHKIILNYWDLFDNIKGLKNADLKYMSEFYKLLNKICITITDYNDNGAESMNIIMNSTECSNQYMILYNLLSECKSHLHLLNKLKYIYDQFRKPAMKEIRGKKL
;
A
#
# COMPACT_ATOMS: atom_id res chain seq x y z
N CYS A 1 -6.87 -2.49 -5.92
CA CYS A 1 -7.51 -1.66 -4.88
C CYS A 1 -8.20 -2.52 -3.82
N GLY A 2 -9.14 -3.40 -4.18
CA GLY A 2 -9.78 -4.32 -3.21
C GLY A 2 -8.79 -5.05 -2.29
N LEU A 3 -7.74 -5.67 -2.85
CA LEU A 3 -6.69 -6.34 -2.07
C LEU A 3 -5.98 -5.42 -1.05
N LEU A 4 -5.71 -4.14 -1.39
CA LEU A 4 -5.05 -3.20 -0.47
C LEU A 4 -5.97 -2.81 0.69
N ILE A 5 -7.26 -2.61 0.38
CA ILE A 5 -8.29 -2.28 1.38
C ILE A 5 -8.48 -3.46 2.33
N GLU A 6 -8.57 -4.68 1.78
CA GLU A 6 -8.66 -5.90 2.58
C GLU A 6 -7.43 -6.08 3.48
N ALA A 7 -6.23 -5.92 2.90
CA ALA A 7 -4.97 -5.98 3.63
C ALA A 7 -4.90 -4.94 4.76
N ASP A 8 -5.39 -3.73 4.53
CA ASP A 8 -5.49 -2.68 5.55
C ASP A 8 -6.45 -3.05 6.68
N GLY A 9 -7.52 -3.79 6.39
CA GLY A 9 -8.47 -4.29 7.37
C GLY A 9 -7.89 -5.25 8.40
N TYR A 10 -6.70 -5.82 8.18
CA TYR A 10 -6.00 -6.64 9.17
C TYR A 10 -5.27 -5.80 10.22
N PHE A 11 -5.14 -4.48 10.04
CA PHE A 11 -4.35 -3.62 10.93
C PHE A 11 -5.22 -2.76 11.85
N ASN A 12 -4.85 -2.73 13.13
CA ASN A 12 -5.27 -1.70 14.07
C ASN A 12 -4.07 -0.82 14.43
N GLY A 13 -3.92 0.29 13.72
CA GLY A 13 -2.76 1.17 13.85
C GLY A 13 -1.48 0.52 13.34
N LYS A 14 -0.53 0.21 14.25
CA LYS A 14 0.76 -0.43 13.91
C LYS A 14 0.74 -1.95 14.09
N ASP A 15 -0.32 -2.48 14.72
CA ASP A 15 -0.43 -3.87 15.10
C ASP A 15 -1.44 -4.56 14.19
N VAL A 16 -1.15 -5.82 13.84
CA VAL A 16 -2.07 -6.68 13.10
C VAL A 16 -3.00 -7.38 14.07
N ASP A 17 -4.26 -7.55 13.67
CA ASP A 17 -5.23 -8.34 14.41
C ASP A 17 -4.76 -9.80 14.51
N ALA A 18 -4.24 -10.16 15.69
CA ALA A 18 -3.69 -11.47 15.93
C ALA A 18 -4.73 -12.58 15.81
N GLN A 19 -5.97 -12.33 16.22
CA GLN A 19 -7.04 -13.31 16.14
C GLN A 19 -7.39 -13.57 14.69
N ARG A 20 -7.60 -12.50 13.91
CA ARG A 20 -7.90 -12.62 12.48
C ARG A 20 -6.82 -13.38 11.71
N ILE A 21 -5.54 -13.15 12.00
CA ILE A 21 -4.46 -13.92 11.37
C ILE A 21 -4.45 -15.37 11.85
N ASN A 22 -4.73 -15.62 13.13
CA ASN A 22 -4.73 -16.96 13.69
C ASN A 22 -5.88 -17.83 13.18
N ASP A 23 -6.98 -17.19 12.77
CA ASP A 23 -8.17 -17.84 12.22
C ASP A 23 -8.10 -18.03 10.70
N GLU A 24 -7.05 -17.51 10.04
CA GLU A 24 -6.81 -17.62 8.59
C GLU A 24 -5.65 -18.60 8.27
N PRO A 25 -5.94 -19.88 7.95
CA PRO A 25 -4.92 -20.89 7.70
C PRO A 25 -3.98 -20.55 6.54
N THR A 26 -4.50 -19.86 5.52
CA THR A 26 -3.73 -19.46 4.32
C THR A 26 -2.63 -18.46 4.67
N ILE A 27 -2.88 -17.52 5.58
CA ILE A 27 -1.88 -16.56 6.05
C ILE A 27 -0.91 -17.25 7.00
N LYS A 28 -1.40 -18.11 7.91
CA LYS A 28 -0.55 -18.89 8.81
C LYS A 28 0.43 -19.79 8.09
N ALA A 29 0.06 -20.31 6.92
CA ALA A 29 0.96 -21.11 6.09
C ALA A 29 2.23 -20.36 5.62
N TYR A 30 2.31 -19.03 5.79
CA TYR A 30 3.54 -18.26 5.56
C TYR A 30 4.41 -18.09 6.81
N CYS A 31 3.89 -18.41 7.99
CA CYS A 31 4.60 -18.36 9.26
C CYS A 31 5.64 -19.50 9.33
N TYR A 32 6.87 -19.16 9.68
CA TYR A 32 7.89 -20.18 9.95
C TYR A 32 7.61 -20.86 11.29
N ASN A 33 7.52 -22.19 11.31
CA ASN A 33 7.19 -23.02 12.49
C ASN A 33 5.81 -22.70 13.13
N ASP A 34 4.80 -22.35 12.32
CA ASP A 34 3.37 -22.22 12.68
C ASP A 34 2.95 -21.20 13.74
N ASP A 35 3.88 -20.49 14.38
CA ASP A 35 3.53 -19.79 15.60
C ASP A 35 3.25 -18.29 15.46
N CYS A 36 3.79 -17.60 14.44
CA CYS A 36 3.62 -16.15 14.20
C CYS A 36 3.38 -15.32 15.49
N LYS A 37 4.20 -15.56 16.52
CA LYS A 37 3.86 -15.15 17.90
C LYS A 37 3.93 -13.65 18.10
N THR A 38 4.83 -12.98 17.39
CA THR A 38 5.05 -11.54 17.46
C THR A 38 4.24 -10.81 16.40
N ASN A 39 3.94 -9.52 16.66
CA ASN A 39 3.28 -8.66 15.69
C ASN A 39 4.07 -8.61 14.37
N GLU A 40 5.39 -8.46 14.44
CA GLU A 40 6.27 -8.42 13.28
C GLU A 40 6.25 -9.72 12.48
N ALA A 41 6.15 -10.88 13.13
CA ALA A 41 6.02 -12.15 12.43
C ALA A 41 4.68 -12.24 11.69
N ARG A 42 3.58 -11.80 12.31
CA ARG A 42 2.26 -11.71 11.67
C ARG A 42 2.27 -10.76 10.48
N ILE A 43 2.87 -9.58 10.64
CA ILE A 43 3.05 -8.61 9.55
C ILE A 43 3.85 -9.24 8.41
N ASN A 44 4.94 -9.94 8.72
CA ASN A 44 5.78 -10.54 7.68
C ASN A 44 5.03 -11.66 6.91
N ALA A 45 4.28 -12.51 7.62
CA ALA A 45 3.44 -13.54 7.01
C ALA A 45 2.32 -12.95 6.15
N LEU A 46 1.58 -11.96 6.68
CA LEU A 46 0.55 -11.24 5.93
C LEU A 46 1.14 -10.56 4.69
N THR A 47 2.33 -9.96 4.81
CA THR A 47 3.02 -9.31 3.67
C THR A 47 3.33 -10.33 2.57
N ALA A 48 3.82 -11.51 2.93
CA ALA A 48 4.08 -12.58 1.96
C ALA A 48 2.80 -13.07 1.29
N TYR A 49 1.75 -13.30 2.07
CA TYR A 49 0.43 -13.71 1.56
C TYR A 49 -0.15 -12.70 0.58
N ILE A 50 -0.22 -11.43 0.97
CA ILE A 50 -0.76 -10.37 0.11
C ILE A 50 0.08 -10.25 -1.18
N LEU A 51 1.41 -10.35 -1.11
CA LEU A 51 2.23 -10.32 -2.32
C LEU A 51 1.90 -11.46 -3.27
N MET A 52 1.71 -12.68 -2.76
CA MET A 52 1.36 -13.83 -3.60
C MET A 52 0.02 -13.63 -4.29
N LEU A 53 -1.00 -13.15 -3.57
CA LEU A 53 -2.28 -12.77 -4.16
C LEU A 53 -2.13 -11.70 -5.25
N PHE A 54 -1.28 -10.70 -5.03
CA PHE A 54 -0.96 -9.70 -6.05
C PHE A 54 -0.37 -10.35 -7.31
N LYS A 55 0.61 -11.23 -7.16
CA LYS A 55 1.29 -11.90 -8.27
C LYS A 55 0.39 -12.86 -9.04
N GLU A 56 -0.56 -13.51 -8.36
CA GLU A 56 -1.57 -14.37 -8.99
C GLU A 56 -2.64 -13.57 -9.74
N SER A 57 -2.94 -12.36 -9.29
CA SER A 57 -4.01 -11.51 -9.85
C SER A 57 -3.57 -10.72 -11.10
N ILE A 58 -2.32 -10.81 -11.52
CA ILE A 58 -1.73 -9.98 -12.58
C ILE A 58 -1.00 -10.84 -13.61
N ARG A 59 -0.91 -10.38 -14.85
CA ARG A 59 -0.08 -11.04 -15.87
C ARG A 59 1.40 -10.85 -15.51
N LYS A 60 2.23 -11.84 -15.84
CA LYS A 60 3.69 -11.82 -15.53
C LYS A 60 4.38 -10.55 -16.02
N ASP A 61 3.91 -10.04 -17.14
CA ASP A 61 4.40 -8.88 -17.88
C ASP A 61 4.19 -7.58 -17.09
N ASP A 62 3.18 -7.54 -16.20
CA ASP A 62 2.79 -6.35 -15.43
C ASP A 62 3.38 -6.34 -14.00
N TYR A 63 4.20 -7.33 -13.64
CA TYR A 63 4.70 -7.53 -12.28
C TYR A 63 5.36 -6.29 -11.67
N SER A 64 6.18 -5.58 -12.45
CA SER A 64 6.90 -4.40 -11.97
C SER A 64 5.97 -3.23 -11.63
N GLU A 65 4.81 -3.13 -12.28
CA GLU A 65 3.91 -2.00 -12.06
C GLU A 65 3.16 -2.08 -10.73
N TYR A 66 2.80 -3.28 -10.31
CA TYR A 66 2.08 -3.54 -9.06
C TYR A 66 3.02 -3.64 -7.85
N ASP A 67 4.29 -3.99 -8.08
CA ASP A 67 5.31 -4.02 -7.02
C ASP A 67 5.51 -2.65 -6.38
N GLU A 68 5.43 -1.56 -7.15
CA GLU A 68 5.53 -0.20 -6.60
C GLU A 68 4.38 0.10 -5.62
N CYS A 69 3.14 -0.26 -5.99
CA CYS A 69 1.97 -0.11 -5.13
C CYS A 69 2.08 -0.94 -3.85
N PHE A 70 2.58 -2.16 -3.98
CA PHE A 70 2.83 -3.03 -2.84
C PHE A 70 3.91 -2.45 -1.91
N LEU A 71 5.01 -1.93 -2.44
CA LEU A 71 6.06 -1.31 -1.62
C LEU A 71 5.60 -0.02 -0.95
N MET A 72 4.72 0.77 -1.58
CA MET A 72 4.04 1.90 -0.93
C MET A 72 3.22 1.43 0.28
N TRP A 73 2.39 0.40 0.11
CA TRP A 73 1.60 -0.20 1.19
C TRP A 73 2.46 -0.70 2.35
N LEU A 74 3.49 -1.51 2.05
CA LEU A 74 4.39 -2.04 3.07
C LEU A 74 5.12 -0.91 3.81
N SER A 75 5.52 0.14 3.09
CA SER A 75 6.14 1.33 3.68
C SER A 75 5.23 2.00 4.70
N ASP A 76 3.93 2.15 4.41
CA ASP A 76 2.97 2.69 5.38
C ASP A 76 2.92 1.87 6.67
N LYS A 77 2.87 0.53 6.57
CA LYS A 77 2.80 -0.34 7.75
C LYS A 77 4.07 -0.23 8.58
N LEU A 78 5.23 -0.31 7.94
CA LEU A 78 6.51 -0.17 8.62
C LEU A 78 6.72 1.23 9.19
N PHE A 79 6.21 2.28 8.54
CA PHE A 79 6.26 3.64 9.05
C PHE A 79 5.45 3.81 10.34
N LYS A 80 4.27 3.18 10.44
CA LYS A 80 3.45 3.19 11.66
C LYS A 80 4.16 2.51 12.83
N ILE A 81 4.85 1.40 12.59
CA ILE A 81 5.72 0.76 13.60
C ILE A 81 6.84 1.72 14.01
N HIS A 82 7.54 2.28 13.01
CA HIS A 82 8.68 3.15 13.23
C HIS A 82 8.35 4.39 14.07
N ARG A 83 7.21 5.05 13.80
CA ARG A 83 6.70 6.21 14.54
C ARG A 83 6.41 5.93 16.02
N LYS A 84 6.24 4.66 16.40
CA LYS A 84 6.02 4.22 17.79
C LYS A 84 7.29 3.65 18.44
N SER A 85 8.40 3.60 17.71
CA SER A 85 9.69 3.11 18.21
C SER A 85 10.49 4.22 18.91
N LYS A 86 11.57 3.83 19.61
CA LYS A 86 12.52 4.79 20.22
C LYS A 86 13.16 5.72 19.19
N ASP A 87 13.29 5.26 17.95
CA ASP A 87 13.94 6.00 16.86
C ASP A 87 12.95 6.79 15.99
N LYS A 88 11.74 7.07 16.47
CA LYS A 88 10.63 7.69 15.69
C LYS A 88 10.96 8.97 14.91
N ASN A 89 12.02 9.69 15.30
CA ASN A 89 12.45 10.93 14.65
C ASN A 89 13.56 10.70 13.62
N LYS A 90 14.13 9.49 13.54
CA LYS A 90 15.23 9.17 12.65
C LYS A 90 14.68 8.82 11.28
N GLN A 91 15.16 9.52 10.27
CA GLN A 91 14.89 9.15 8.89
C GLN A 91 15.48 7.76 8.59
N ILE A 92 14.66 6.87 8.03
CA ILE A 92 15.08 5.54 7.60
C ILE A 92 14.51 5.21 6.23
N THR A 93 15.22 4.39 5.47
CA THR A 93 14.72 3.86 4.20
C THR A 93 13.82 2.66 4.42
N LEU A 94 13.04 2.31 3.40
CA LEU A 94 12.23 1.08 3.41
C LEU A 94 13.08 -0.17 3.68
N ASN A 95 14.26 -0.30 3.06
CA ASN A 95 15.16 -1.43 3.25
C ASN A 95 15.70 -1.51 4.69
N GLN A 96 16.03 -0.37 5.30
CA GLN A 96 16.43 -0.32 6.71
C GLN A 96 15.27 -0.73 7.63
N ALA A 97 14.05 -0.27 7.34
CA ALA A 97 12.85 -0.63 8.08
C ALA A 97 12.56 -2.14 7.97
N TYR A 98 12.59 -2.70 6.76
CA TYR A 98 12.46 -4.14 6.53
C TYR A 98 13.51 -4.93 7.30
N GLY A 99 14.79 -4.53 7.19
CA GLY A 99 15.89 -5.17 7.92
C GLY A 99 15.71 -5.15 9.44
N LYS A 100 15.19 -4.05 9.97
CA LYS A 100 14.99 -3.84 11.40
C LYS A 100 13.79 -4.58 11.96
N TYR A 101 12.66 -4.52 11.25
CA TYR A 101 11.36 -4.98 11.77
C TYR A 101 10.94 -6.34 11.25
N LEU A 102 11.30 -6.72 10.01
CA LEU A 102 10.76 -7.94 9.39
C LEU A 102 11.83 -9.01 9.11
N LYS A 103 13.03 -8.63 8.66
CA LYS A 103 14.08 -9.57 8.23
C LYS A 103 14.47 -10.61 9.29
N LYS A 104 14.35 -10.26 10.57
CA LYS A 104 14.66 -11.18 11.70
C LYS A 104 13.56 -12.21 11.95
N HIS A 105 12.35 -11.98 11.44
CA HIS A 105 11.21 -12.86 11.60
C HIS A 105 11.12 -13.76 10.37
N LYS A 106 11.74 -14.94 10.44
CA LYS A 106 11.73 -15.90 9.32
C LYS A 106 10.30 -16.23 8.91
N ILE A 107 10.11 -16.36 7.60
CA ILE A 107 8.88 -16.80 6.94
C ILE A 107 9.26 -17.81 5.85
N ILE A 108 8.29 -18.57 5.35
CA ILE A 108 8.54 -19.65 4.38
C ILE A 108 9.01 -19.11 3.02
N LEU A 109 8.60 -17.90 2.64
CA LEU A 109 8.95 -17.26 1.38
C LEU A 109 9.78 -15.99 1.63
N ASN A 110 11.06 -15.96 1.25
CA ASN A 110 11.84 -14.72 1.26
C ASN A 110 11.44 -13.81 0.09
N TYR A 111 10.29 -13.15 0.24
CA TYR A 111 9.73 -12.31 -0.82
C TYR A 111 10.56 -11.06 -1.11
N TRP A 112 11.45 -10.65 -0.21
CA TRP A 112 12.18 -9.39 -0.34
C TRP A 112 13.13 -9.35 -1.54
N ASP A 113 13.61 -10.52 -1.96
CA ASP A 113 14.51 -10.69 -3.10
C ASP A 113 13.76 -10.47 -4.43
N LEU A 114 12.43 -10.62 -4.44
CA LEU A 114 11.58 -10.37 -5.61
C LEU A 114 11.54 -8.90 -6.04
N PHE A 115 12.05 -8.00 -5.21
CA PHE A 115 12.07 -6.55 -5.47
C PHE A 115 13.47 -6.02 -5.85
N ASP A 116 14.45 -6.89 -6.12
CA ASP A 116 15.83 -6.49 -6.43
C ASP A 116 15.99 -5.77 -7.78
N ASN A 117 15.00 -5.89 -8.64
CA ASN A 117 14.79 -5.12 -9.87
C ASN A 117 14.28 -3.69 -9.60
N ILE A 118 13.79 -3.37 -8.38
CA ILE A 118 13.26 -2.05 -7.99
C ILE A 118 14.03 -1.49 -6.78
N LYS A 119 15.38 -1.60 -6.82
CA LYS A 119 16.29 -1.10 -5.77
C LYS A 119 16.07 0.36 -5.40
N GLY A 120 15.63 1.19 -6.35
CA GLY A 120 15.32 2.60 -6.12
C GLY A 120 14.26 2.78 -5.03
N LEU A 121 13.16 2.03 -5.08
CA LEU A 121 12.09 2.11 -4.08
C LEU A 121 12.47 1.44 -2.76
N LYS A 122 13.27 0.36 -2.77
CA LYS A 122 13.80 -0.24 -1.52
C LYS A 122 14.61 0.78 -0.71
N ASN A 123 15.31 1.69 -1.37
CA ASN A 123 16.10 2.72 -0.71
C ASN A 123 15.38 4.06 -0.56
N ALA A 124 14.11 4.16 -0.95
CA ALA A 124 13.31 5.35 -0.76
C ALA A 124 13.05 5.62 0.73
N ASP A 125 12.84 6.90 1.04
CA ASP A 125 12.47 7.34 2.38
C ASP A 125 11.14 6.72 2.82
N LEU A 126 11.13 6.10 4.00
CA LEU A 126 9.97 5.38 4.50
C LEU A 126 8.76 6.29 4.73
N LYS A 127 8.98 7.52 5.21
CA LYS A 127 7.92 8.49 5.47
C LYS A 127 7.30 8.94 4.15
N TYR A 128 8.09 9.28 3.15
CA TYR A 128 7.57 9.69 1.84
C TYR A 128 6.79 8.57 1.17
N MET A 129 7.28 7.33 1.20
CA MET A 129 6.53 6.18 0.67
C MET A 129 5.20 5.96 1.40
N SER A 130 5.13 6.22 2.71
CA SER A 130 3.85 6.22 3.45
C SER A 130 2.92 7.36 3.00
N GLU A 131 3.43 8.56 2.70
CA GLU A 131 2.62 9.65 2.14
C GLU A 131 2.09 9.33 0.72
N PHE A 132 2.88 8.65 -0.11
CA PHE A 132 2.41 8.10 -1.39
C PHE A 132 1.31 7.08 -1.20
N TYR A 133 1.47 6.17 -0.23
CA TYR A 133 0.43 5.19 0.08
C TYR A 133 -0.87 5.86 0.53
N LYS A 134 -0.83 6.95 1.30
CA LYS A 134 -2.05 7.68 1.65
C LYS A 134 -2.81 8.18 0.42
N LEU A 135 -2.10 8.68 -0.60
CA LEU A 135 -2.73 9.07 -1.86
C LEU A 135 -3.33 7.84 -2.57
N LEU A 136 -2.53 6.77 -2.73
CA LEU A 136 -2.99 5.52 -3.34
C LEU A 136 -4.22 4.94 -2.64
N ASN A 137 -4.23 4.94 -1.30
CA ASN A 137 -5.34 4.42 -0.51
C ASN A 137 -6.62 5.22 -0.73
N LYS A 138 -6.55 6.56 -0.76
CA LYS A 138 -7.71 7.42 -1.07
C LYS A 138 -8.23 7.16 -2.48
N ILE A 139 -7.32 7.02 -3.46
CA ILE A 139 -7.69 6.63 -4.83
C ILE A 139 -8.44 5.29 -4.81
N CYS A 140 -7.91 4.29 -4.09
CA CYS A 140 -8.52 2.98 -4.01
C CYS A 140 -9.88 2.94 -3.30
N ILE A 141 -10.05 3.69 -2.22
CA ILE A 141 -11.35 3.86 -1.54
C ILE A 141 -12.35 4.46 -2.51
N THR A 142 -11.95 5.50 -3.26
CA THR A 142 -12.83 6.16 -4.24
C THR A 142 -13.27 5.22 -5.36
N ILE A 143 -12.33 4.44 -5.91
CA ILE A 143 -12.63 3.46 -6.96
C ILE A 143 -13.59 2.39 -6.44
N THR A 144 -13.34 1.87 -5.23
CA THR A 144 -14.14 0.80 -4.64
C THR A 144 -15.56 1.27 -4.33
N ASP A 145 -15.70 2.45 -3.71
CA ASP A 145 -17.00 3.05 -3.41
C ASP A 145 -17.85 3.28 -4.67
N TYR A 146 -17.23 3.70 -5.77
CA TYR A 146 -17.93 3.83 -7.04
C TYR A 146 -18.27 2.48 -7.66
N ASN A 147 -17.41 1.48 -7.57
CA ASN A 147 -17.73 0.15 -8.08
C ASN A 147 -18.94 -0.45 -7.35
N ASP A 148 -19.09 -0.16 -6.06
CA ASP A 148 -20.20 -0.65 -5.25
C ASP A 148 -21.50 0.13 -5.46
N ASN A 149 -21.42 1.46 -5.65
CA ASN A 149 -22.59 2.35 -5.68
C ASN A 149 -22.88 3.00 -7.06
N GLY A 150 -22.00 2.81 -8.04
CA GLY A 150 -22.06 3.48 -9.34
C GLY A 150 -22.17 5.00 -9.21
N ALA A 151 -22.97 5.60 -10.09
CA ALA A 151 -23.22 7.04 -10.08
C ALA A 151 -23.93 7.60 -8.84
N GLU A 152 -24.42 6.75 -7.93
CA GLU A 152 -24.97 7.17 -6.63
C GLU A 152 -23.89 7.37 -5.56
N SER A 153 -22.64 7.02 -5.87
CA SER A 153 -21.48 7.31 -5.02
C SER A 153 -21.41 8.80 -4.67
N MET A 154 -21.69 9.12 -3.41
CA MET A 154 -21.52 10.46 -2.86
C MET A 154 -20.05 10.80 -2.59
N ASN A 155 -19.19 9.78 -2.49
CA ASN A 155 -17.81 9.93 -2.04
C ASN A 155 -16.85 10.32 -3.16
N ILE A 156 -17.19 10.17 -4.45
CA ILE A 156 -16.29 10.58 -5.54
C ILE A 156 -15.91 12.06 -5.46
N ILE A 157 -16.86 12.95 -5.18
CA ILE A 157 -16.59 14.39 -5.15
C ILE A 157 -15.73 14.74 -3.92
N MET A 158 -16.11 14.24 -2.75
CA MET A 158 -15.39 14.48 -1.50
C MET A 158 -13.95 13.92 -1.56
N ASN A 159 -13.81 12.66 -1.96
CA ASN A 159 -12.51 12.01 -2.07
C ASN A 159 -11.67 12.60 -3.21
N SER A 160 -12.27 13.16 -4.28
CA SER A 160 -11.54 13.90 -5.32
C SER A 160 -10.79 15.09 -4.76
N THR A 161 -11.44 15.87 -3.89
CA THR A 161 -10.83 17.03 -3.25
C THR A 161 -9.66 16.59 -2.37
N GLU A 162 -9.86 15.54 -1.57
CA GLU A 162 -8.82 15.00 -0.72
C GLU A 162 -7.62 14.42 -1.48
N CYS A 163 -7.87 13.68 -2.57
CA CYS A 163 -6.81 13.17 -3.44
C CYS A 163 -6.01 14.32 -4.06
N SER A 164 -6.70 15.38 -4.49
CA SER A 164 -6.06 16.57 -5.07
C SER A 164 -5.18 17.29 -4.04
N ASN A 165 -5.67 17.45 -2.80
CA ASN A 165 -4.91 18.06 -1.72
C ASN A 165 -3.65 17.25 -1.39
N GLN A 166 -3.78 15.92 -1.25
CA GLN A 166 -2.63 15.05 -0.98
C GLN A 166 -1.63 15.04 -2.15
N TYR A 167 -2.11 15.06 -3.40
CA TYR A 167 -1.26 15.18 -4.58
C TYR A 167 -0.45 16.49 -4.55
N MET A 168 -1.08 17.62 -4.24
CA MET A 168 -0.38 18.91 -4.17
C MET A 168 0.68 18.94 -3.07
N ILE A 169 0.40 18.34 -1.91
CA ILE A 169 1.37 18.19 -0.82
C ILE A 169 2.59 17.38 -1.31
N LEU A 170 2.35 16.22 -1.92
CA LEU A 170 3.42 15.37 -2.45
C LEU A 170 4.23 16.08 -3.55
N TYR A 171 3.55 16.77 -4.47
CA TYR A 171 4.19 17.53 -5.54
C TYR A 171 5.12 18.61 -4.97
N ASN A 172 4.63 19.41 -4.01
CA ASN A 172 5.44 20.47 -3.40
C ASN A 172 6.62 19.92 -2.59
N LEU A 173 6.47 18.76 -1.94
CA LEU A 173 7.54 18.13 -1.16
C LEU A 173 8.62 17.48 -2.04
N LEU A 174 8.27 17.02 -3.25
CA LEU A 174 9.09 16.10 -4.03
C LEU A 174 9.30 16.54 -5.48
N SER A 175 8.91 17.77 -5.84
CA SER A 175 8.96 18.30 -7.22
C SER A 175 10.35 18.21 -7.86
N GLU A 176 11.40 18.34 -7.05
CA GLU A 176 12.79 18.28 -7.51
C GLU A 176 13.29 16.83 -7.73
N CYS A 177 12.57 15.82 -7.26
CA CYS A 177 13.00 14.42 -7.36
C CYS A 177 12.28 13.68 -8.50
N LYS A 178 13.00 13.45 -9.61
CA LYS A 178 12.47 12.83 -10.83
C LYS A 178 11.79 11.47 -10.59
N SER A 179 12.35 10.60 -9.74
CA SER A 179 11.79 9.28 -9.46
C SER A 179 10.48 9.37 -8.68
N HIS A 180 10.40 10.28 -7.69
CA HIS A 180 9.15 10.53 -6.96
C HIS A 180 8.09 11.18 -7.86
N LEU A 181 8.50 12.07 -8.77
CA LEU A 181 7.59 12.67 -9.74
C LEU A 181 7.03 11.62 -10.71
N HIS A 182 7.84 10.64 -11.12
CA HIS A 182 7.37 9.51 -11.92
C HIS A 182 6.27 8.71 -11.20
N LEU A 183 6.51 8.35 -9.93
CA LEU A 183 5.52 7.63 -9.10
C LEU A 183 4.24 8.46 -8.92
N LEU A 184 4.38 9.76 -8.65
CA LEU A 184 3.26 10.68 -8.48
C LEU A 184 2.41 10.81 -9.76
N ASN A 185 3.07 10.93 -10.92
CA ASN A 185 2.41 10.99 -12.23
C ASN A 185 1.67 9.69 -12.55
N LYS A 186 2.22 8.53 -12.17
CA LYS A 186 1.55 7.24 -12.33
C LYS A 186 0.27 7.15 -11.50
N LEU A 187 0.29 7.55 -10.23
CA LEU A 187 -0.91 7.60 -9.39
C LEU A 187 -1.96 8.56 -9.95
N LYS A 188 -1.52 9.73 -10.44
CA LYS A 188 -2.40 10.69 -11.11
C LYS A 188 -3.04 10.09 -12.36
N TYR A 189 -2.27 9.41 -13.19
CA TYR A 189 -2.77 8.76 -14.39
C TYR A 189 -3.85 7.74 -14.06
N ILE A 190 -3.60 6.82 -13.11
CA ILE A 190 -4.58 5.83 -12.64
C ILE A 190 -5.88 6.52 -12.21
N TYR A 191 -5.77 7.57 -11.41
CA TYR A 191 -6.95 8.29 -10.92
C TYR A 191 -7.72 9.01 -12.03
N ASP A 192 -7.02 9.66 -12.96
CA ASP A 192 -7.64 10.39 -14.06
C ASP A 192 -8.36 9.45 -15.05
N GLN A 193 -7.82 8.25 -15.29
CA GLN A 193 -8.47 7.22 -16.12
C GLN A 193 -9.80 6.75 -15.53
N PHE A 194 -9.87 6.61 -14.21
CA PHE A 194 -11.10 6.27 -13.50
C PHE A 194 -12.07 7.45 -13.41
N ARG A 195 -11.59 8.62 -12.97
CA ARG A 195 -12.44 9.75 -12.60
C ARG A 195 -13.19 10.34 -13.80
N LYS A 196 -12.54 10.43 -14.96
CA LYS A 196 -13.14 11.04 -16.16
C LYS A 196 -14.45 10.35 -16.59
N PRO A 197 -14.48 9.02 -16.83
CA PRO A 197 -15.73 8.33 -17.18
C PRO A 197 -16.74 8.35 -16.02
N ALA A 198 -16.31 8.13 -14.78
CA ALA A 198 -17.22 8.13 -13.63
C ALA A 198 -17.96 9.47 -13.46
N MET A 199 -17.25 10.59 -13.59
CA MET A 199 -17.85 11.93 -13.53
C MET A 199 -18.80 12.21 -14.70
N LYS A 200 -18.56 11.62 -15.87
CA LYS A 200 -19.47 11.73 -17.02
C LYS A 200 -20.80 11.04 -16.72
N GLU A 201 -20.75 9.82 -16.16
CA GLU A 201 -21.95 9.07 -15.77
C GLU A 201 -22.75 9.80 -14.68
N ILE A 202 -22.08 10.28 -13.62
CA ILE A 202 -22.73 11.02 -12.52
C ILE A 202 -23.46 12.26 -13.04
N ARG A 203 -22.85 13.01 -13.96
CA ARG A 203 -23.49 14.18 -14.57
C ARG A 203 -24.67 13.79 -15.45
N GLY A 204 -24.57 12.67 -16.16
CA GLY A 204 -25.64 12.15 -17.01
C GLY A 204 -26.89 11.73 -16.22
N LYS A 205 -26.74 11.15 -15.02
CA LYS A 205 -27.88 10.78 -14.16
C LYS A 205 -28.56 11.95 -13.43
N LYS A 206 -27.88 13.09 -13.32
CA LYS A 206 -28.42 14.31 -12.67
C LYS A 206 -29.24 15.20 -13.62
N LEU A 207 -29.23 14.88 -14.92
CA LEU A 207 -30.05 15.51 -15.96
C LEU A 207 -31.32 14.68 -16.19
#